data_AF-A0AAE3GQP4-F1
#
_entry.id   AF-A0AAE3GQP4-F1
#
_cell.length_a   1.000
_cell.length_b   1.000
_cell.length_c   1.000
_cell.angle_alpha   90.00
_cell.angle_beta   90.00
_cell.angle_gamma   90.00
#
_symmetry.space_group_name_H-M   'P 1'
#
loop_
_entity.id
_entity.type
_entity.pdbx_description
1 polymer ?
#
loop_
_entity_poly.entity_id
_entity_poly.type
_entity_poly.pdbx_seq_one_letter_code
_entity_poly.pdbx_strand_id
1 'polypeptide(L)'
;MNRLADIFPNSSHVHFHNLTEAEDSEIWEFAKAQNFCIVTQDPDFAERSRLYGAPPKVIWLRCGNGPTSSVEAIFRSGVETIQ
;
A
#
# COMPACT_ATOMS: atom_id res chain seq x y z
N MET A 1 -12.18 -12.14 -3.83
CA MET A 1 -11.21 -13.02 -3.14
C MET A 1 -10.13 -12.15 -2.53
N ASN A 2 -10.02 -12.12 -1.20
CA ASN A 2 -8.94 -11.42 -0.51
C ASN A 2 -7.75 -12.38 -0.37
N ARG A 3 -6.79 -12.30 -1.31
CA ARG A 3 -5.66 -13.24 -1.46
C ARG A 3 -4.64 -13.18 -0.32
N LEU A 4 -4.69 -12.13 0.50
CA LEU A 4 -3.75 -11.85 1.57
C LEU A 4 -4.41 -11.84 2.96
N ALA A 5 -5.71 -12.12 3.06
CA ALA A 5 -6.45 -12.03 4.32
C ALA A 5 -5.90 -12.95 5.43
N ASP A 6 -5.26 -14.05 5.07
CA ASP A 6 -4.63 -14.99 5.99
C ASP A 6 -3.40 -14.41 6.71
N ILE A 7 -2.71 -13.46 6.09
CA ILE A 7 -1.47 -12.83 6.62
C ILE A 7 -1.63 -11.34 6.92
N PHE A 8 -2.55 -10.65 6.23
CA PHE A 8 -2.89 -9.24 6.41
C PHE A 8 -4.43 -9.08 6.47
N PRO A 9 -5.09 -9.56 7.54
CA PRO A 9 -6.56 -9.55 7.64
C PRO A 9 -7.17 -8.14 7.63
N ASN A 10 -6.40 -7.14 8.07
CA ASN A 10 -6.83 -5.74 8.11
C ASN A 10 -6.34 -4.92 6.91
N SER A 11 -5.77 -5.57 5.88
CA SER A 11 -5.42 -4.88 4.64
C SER A 11 -6.66 -4.59 3.81
N SER A 12 -6.64 -3.45 3.10
CA SER A 12 -7.69 -3.05 2.18
C SER A 12 -7.10 -2.42 0.93
N HIS A 13 -7.91 -2.36 -0.13
CA HIS A 13 -7.57 -1.72 -1.39
C HIS A 13 -8.36 -0.42 -1.54
N VAL A 14 -7.76 0.62 -2.12
CA VAL A 14 -8.40 1.94 -2.35
C VAL A 14 -9.76 1.83 -3.04
N HIS A 15 -9.92 0.83 -3.90
CA HIS A 15 -11.18 0.48 -4.56
C HIS A 15 -12.35 0.27 -3.59
N PHE A 16 -12.12 -0.40 -2.47
CA PHE A 16 -13.17 -0.68 -1.48
C PHE A 16 -13.53 0.53 -0.61
N HIS A 17 -12.76 1.61 -0.72
CA HIS A 17 -12.99 2.88 -0.02
C HIS A 17 -13.52 3.98 -0.94
N ASN A 18 -13.91 3.65 -2.18
CA ASN A 18 -14.28 4.61 -3.23
C ASN A 18 -13.17 5.61 -3.56
N LEU A 19 -11.90 5.21 -3.37
CA LEU A 19 -10.71 6.04 -3.64
C LEU A 19 -10.01 5.64 -4.94
N THR A 20 -10.70 4.95 -5.86
CA THR A 20 -10.10 4.50 -7.13
C THR A 20 -9.74 5.68 -8.05
N GLU A 21 -10.54 6.73 -8.02
CA GLU A 21 -10.37 7.96 -8.81
C GLU A 21 -9.90 9.14 -7.95
N ALA A 22 -9.55 8.88 -6.69
CA ALA A 22 -9.08 9.90 -5.77
C ALA A 22 -7.64 10.29 -6.08
N GLU A 23 -7.30 11.54 -5.80
CA GLU A 23 -5.94 12.05 -5.95
C GLU A 23 -5.02 11.45 -4.87
N ASP A 24 -3.71 11.42 -5.14
CA ASP A 24 -2.72 10.87 -4.21
C ASP A 24 -2.75 11.56 -2.83
N SER A 25 -3.09 12.84 -2.78
CA SER A 25 -3.28 13.59 -1.53
C SER A 25 -4.45 13.08 -0.70
N GLU A 26 -5.55 12.68 -1.33
CA GLU A 26 -6.72 12.16 -0.65
C GLU A 26 -6.46 10.76 -0.11
N ILE A 27 -5.79 9.91 -0.89
CA ILE A 27 -5.34 8.58 -0.45
C ILE A 27 -4.36 8.71 0.73
N TRP A 28 -3.44 9.68 0.66
CA TRP A 28 -2.48 9.97 1.73
C TRP A 28 -3.17 10.35 3.04
N GLU A 29 -4.08 11.33 3.00
CA GLU A 29 -4.80 11.78 4.19
C GLU A 29 -5.74 10.71 4.74
N PHE A 30 -6.39 9.93 3.86
CA PHE A 30 -7.19 8.78 4.28
C PHE A 30 -6.34 7.75 5.04
N ALA A 31 -5.19 7.34 4.48
CA ALA A 31 -4.32 6.37 5.12
C ALA A 31 -3.79 6.89 6.45
N LYS A 32 -3.41 8.17 6.52
CA LYS A 32 -2.98 8.81 7.76
C LYS A 32 -4.09 8.82 8.82
N ALA A 33 -5.31 9.22 8.45
CA ALA A 33 -6.45 9.32 9.37
C ALA A 33 -6.92 7.96 9.89
N GLN A 34 -6.77 6.90 9.09
CA GLN A 34 -7.15 5.53 9.44
C GLN A 34 -5.98 4.69 9.98
N ASN A 35 -4.81 5.30 10.23
CA ASN A 35 -3.60 4.63 10.69
C ASN A 35 -3.13 3.48 9.77
N PHE A 36 -3.35 3.60 8.46
CA PHE A 36 -2.85 2.66 7.47
C PHE A 36 -1.40 2.95 7.08
N CYS A 37 -0.72 1.89 6.65
CA CYS A 37 0.47 1.96 5.81
C CYS A 37 0.04 1.86 4.34
N ILE A 38 0.66 2.66 3.47
CA ILE A 38 0.42 2.60 2.03
C ILE A 38 1.45 1.65 1.42
N VAL A 39 0.99 0.65 0.67
CA VAL A 39 1.85 -0.20 -0.15
C VAL A 39 1.55 0.07 -1.63
N THR A 40 2.56 0.47 -2.39
CA THR A 40 2.36 0.97 -3.75
C THR A 40 3.56 0.67 -4.65
N GLN A 41 3.33 0.60 -5.96
CA GLN A 41 4.40 0.58 -6.97
C GLN A 41 4.72 1.98 -7.50
N ASP A 42 3.87 2.96 -7.17
CA ASP A 42 3.98 4.33 -7.60
C ASP A 42 5.11 5.07 -6.84
N PRO A 43 6.13 5.61 -7.53
CA PRO A 43 7.19 6.36 -6.89
C PRO A 43 6.72 7.65 -6.18
N ASP A 44 5.58 8.24 -6.57
CA ASP A 44 5.16 9.56 -6.07
C ASP A 44 4.84 9.51 -4.57
N PHE A 45 4.24 8.42 -4.08
CA PHE A 45 4.05 8.18 -2.64
C PHE A 45 5.37 7.98 -1.89
N ALA A 46 6.35 7.32 -2.50
CA ALA A 46 7.66 7.10 -1.88
C ALA A 46 8.44 8.40 -1.77
N GLU A 47 8.40 9.23 -2.82
CA GLU A 47 8.98 10.57 -2.81
C GLU A 47 8.28 11.47 -1.79
N ARG A 48 6.95 11.45 -1.76
CA ARG A 48 6.15 12.16 -0.76
C ARG A 48 6.53 11.75 0.67
N SER A 49 6.68 10.46 0.95
CA SER A 49 7.15 9.97 2.25
C SER A 49 8.58 10.39 2.57
N ARG A 50 9.46 10.50 1.57
CA ARG A 50 10.82 11.01 1.76
C ARG A 50 10.84 12.49 2.13
N LEU A 51 9.93 13.28 1.56
CA LEU A 51 9.84 14.73 1.80
C LEU A 51 9.14 15.07 3.11
N TYR A 52 8.03 14.41 3.42
CA TYR A 52 7.17 14.76 4.56
C TYR A 52 7.31 13.81 5.77
N GLY A 53 7.98 12.66 5.59
CA GLY A 53 8.07 11.63 6.61
C GLY A 53 6.75 10.87 6.82
N ALA A 54 6.75 10.02 7.84
CA ALA A 54 5.55 9.34 8.33
C ALA A 54 4.84 10.19 9.41
N PRO A 55 3.51 10.06 9.59
CA PRO A 55 2.58 9.13 8.91
C PRO A 55 1.96 9.64 7.59
N PRO A 56 1.51 8.73 6.69
CA PRO A 56 1.57 7.27 6.80
C PRO A 56 2.93 6.67 6.40
N LYS A 57 3.24 5.45 6.89
CA LYS A 57 4.40 4.66 6.41
C LYS A 57 4.13 4.28 4.95
N VAL A 58 5.14 4.38 4.08
CA VAL A 58 5.05 3.96 2.68
C VAL A 58 5.99 2.79 2.43
N ILE A 59 5.46 1.72 1.82
CA ILE A 59 6.22 0.56 1.34
C ILE A 59 6.16 0.59 -0.18
N TRP A 60 7.30 0.87 -0.80
CA TRP A 60 7.42 0.94 -2.26
C TRP A 60 7.84 -0.40 -2.86
N LEU A 61 6.95 -1.03 -3.62
CA LEU A 61 7.15 -2.31 -4.29
C LEU A 61 7.83 -2.12 -5.66
N ARG A 62 9.14 -2.39 -5.71
CA ARG A 62 9.96 -2.26 -6.92
C ARG A 62 10.04 -3.58 -7.71
N CYS A 63 8.89 -4.13 -8.11
CA CYS A 63 8.82 -5.38 -8.86
C CYS A 63 8.42 -5.23 -10.34
N GLY A 64 8.15 -4.00 -10.80
CA GLY A 64 7.68 -3.72 -12.16
C GLY A 64 6.25 -4.22 -12.41
N ASN A 65 5.79 -4.08 -13.65
CA ASN A 65 4.47 -4.57 -14.05
C ASN A 65 4.50 -6.10 -14.15
N GLY A 66 3.57 -6.76 -13.48
CA GLY A 66 3.47 -8.21 -13.46
C GLY A 66 2.08 -8.67 -13.04
N PRO A 67 1.83 -9.98 -13.08
CA PRO A 67 0.56 -10.52 -12.60
C PRO A 67 0.42 -10.29 -11.10
N THR A 68 -0.82 -10.18 -10.62
CA THR A 68 -1.14 -10.03 -9.19
C THR A 68 -0.50 -11.14 -8.33
N SER A 69 -0.29 -12.34 -8.88
CA SER A 69 0.38 -13.45 -8.20
C SER A 69 1.85 -13.15 -7.84
N SER A 70 2.56 -12.36 -8.66
CA SER A 70 3.94 -11.96 -8.37
C SER A 70 3.98 -10.99 -7.19
N VAL A 71 3.05 -10.03 -7.18
CA VAL A 71 2.89 -9.08 -6.06
C VAL A 71 2.48 -9.83 -4.79
N GLU A 72 1.56 -10.78 -4.87
CA GLU A 72 1.15 -11.65 -3.76
C GLU A 72 2.34 -12.42 -3.17
N ALA A 73 3.20 -13.00 -4.01
CA ALA A 73 4.39 -13.72 -3.55
C ALA A 73 5.36 -12.81 -2.79
N ILE A 74 5.54 -11.56 -3.21
CA ILE A 74 6.38 -10.57 -2.52
C ILE A 74 5.81 -10.24 -1.14
N PHE A 75 4.50 -10.01 -1.05
CA PHE A 75 3.83 -9.80 0.24
C PHE A 75 4.03 -10.99 1.18
N ARG A 76 3.88 -12.21 0.67
CA ARG A 76 4.05 -13.44 1.43
C ARG A 76 5.49 -13.69 1.87
N SER A 77 6.49 -13.32 1.07
CA SER A 77 7.90 -13.45 1.45
C SER A 77 8.38 -12.34 2.38
N GLY A 78 7.68 -11.20 2.41
CA GLY A 78 8.08 -9.99 3.15
C GLY A 78 7.27 -9.72 4.41
N VAL A 79 6.44 -10.65 4.88
CA VAL A 79 5.46 -10.43 5.97
C VAL A 79 6.09 -9.78 7.20
N GLU A 80 7.24 -10.28 7.66
CA GLU A 80 7.92 -9.78 8.87
C GLU A 80 8.40 -8.32 8.73
N THR A 81 8.68 -7.84 7.52
CA THR A 81 9.15 -6.47 7.26
C THR A 81 8.01 -5.46 7.17
N ILE A 82 6.81 -5.93 6.82
CA ILE A 82 5.63 -5.08 6.59
C ILE A 82 4.97 -4.71 7.93
N GLN A 83 5.08 -5.57 8.95
CA GLN A 83 4.51 -5.40 10.30
C GLN A 83 5.16 -4.26 11.11
#